data_AF-A0A1H6P1S3-F1
#
_entry.id   AF-A0A1H6P1S3-F1
#
_cell.length_a   1.000
_cell.length_b   1.000
_cell.length_c   1.000
_cell.angle_alpha   90.00
_cell.angle_beta   90.00
_cell.angle_gamma   90.00
#
_symmetry.space_group_name_H-M   'P 1'
#
loop_
_entity.id
_entity.type
_entity.pdbx_description
1 polymer ?
#
loop_
_entity_poly.entity_id
_entity_poly.type
_entity_poly.pdbx_seq_one_letter_code
_entity_poly.pdbx_strand_id
1 'polypeptide(L)' 'MKKPILSVDESEPKKAYCADRPPTEGFVVIVDGHFKSEFDTIAAAELSGRKLRAAYPMLQIEIYGAAKKSRALLS' A
#
# COMPACT_ATOMS: atom_id res chain seq x y z
N MET A 1 36.17 -1.65 16.43
CA MET A 1 34.85 -2.25 16.75
C MET A 1 33.98 -2.19 15.51
N LYS A 2 33.67 -3.33 14.89
CA LYS A 2 32.81 -3.42 13.68
C LYS A 2 31.35 -3.31 14.14
N LYS A 3 30.65 -2.24 13.75
CA LYS A 3 29.20 -2.15 13.94
C LYS A 3 28.54 -2.98 12.84
N PRO A 4 27.62 -3.90 13.15
CA PRO A 4 26.87 -4.62 12.12
C PRO A 4 25.90 -3.62 11.47
N ILE A 5 26.03 -3.46 10.16
CA ILE A 5 25.10 -2.69 9.34
C ILE A 5 23.85 -3.56 9.23
N LEU A 6 22.76 -3.08 9.82
CA LEU A 6 21.43 -3.66 9.69
C LEU A 6 21.02 -3.49 8.22
N SER A 7 21.17 -4.53 7.41
CA SER A 7 20.59 -4.61 6.07
C SER A 7 19.07 -4.69 6.22
N VAL A 8 18.43 -3.52 6.39
CA VAL A 8 17.01 -3.36 6.08
C VAL A 8 16.90 -3.60 4.59
N ASP A 9 16.18 -4.68 4.26
CA ASP A 9 15.75 -5.03 2.92
C ASP A 9 15.19 -3.77 2.26
N GLU A 10 15.96 -3.24 1.31
CA GLU A 10 15.69 -2.00 0.60
C GLU A 10 14.48 -2.25 -0.30
N SER A 11 13.28 -2.09 0.26
CA SER A 11 12.08 -1.92 -0.54
C SER A 11 12.32 -0.68 -1.40
N GLU A 12 12.67 -0.91 -2.68
CA GLU A 12 13.11 0.09 -3.64
C GLU A 12 12.31 1.39 -3.52
N PRO A 13 12.96 2.57 -3.63
CA PRO A 13 12.24 3.83 -3.69
C PRO A 13 11.48 3.87 -5.03
N LYS A 14 10.27 3.31 -5.02
CA LYS A 14 9.33 3.43 -6.13
C LYS A 14 9.16 4.92 -6.39
N LYS A 15 9.55 5.31 -7.60
CA LYS A 15 9.55 6.66 -8.17
C LYS A 15 8.53 7.55 -7.46
N ALA A 16 8.97 8.73 -7.02
CA ALA A 16 8.10 9.75 -6.41
C ALA A 16 7.05 10.24 -7.44
N TYR A 17 6.04 9.43 -7.69
CA TYR A 17 4.78 9.85 -8.26
C TYR A 17 4.12 10.71 -7.20
N CYS A 18 3.68 11.91 -7.58
CA CYS A 18 2.91 12.78 -6.69
C CYS A 18 1.86 11.92 -5.96
N ALA A 19 1.81 12.02 -4.63
CA ALA A 19 0.97 11.18 -3.79
C ALA A 19 -0.52 11.20 -4.20
N ASP A 20 -0.94 12.24 -4.93
CA ASP A 20 -2.30 12.46 -5.41
C ASP A 20 -2.57 11.92 -6.82
N ARG A 21 -1.58 11.37 -7.54
CA ARG A 21 -1.82 10.81 -8.87
C ARG A 21 -2.37 9.38 -8.71
N PRO A 22 -3.62 9.10 -9.14
CA PRO A 22 -4.11 7.74 -9.16
C PRO A 22 -3.26 6.94 -10.15
N PRO A 23 -2.76 5.75 -9.77
CA PRO A 23 -1.98 4.95 -10.68
C PRO A 23 -2.83 4.52 -11.87
N THR A 24 -2.17 4.38 -13.01
CA THR A 24 -2.81 4.02 -14.28
C THR A 24 -3.24 2.55 -14.28
N GLU A 25 -2.51 1.70 -13.57
CA GLU A 25 -2.67 0.24 -13.56
C GLU A 25 -2.45 -0.33 -12.15
N GLY A 26 -2.94 -1.55 -11.90
CA GLY A 26 -2.79 -2.24 -10.62
C GLY A 26 -3.79 -1.85 -9.54
N PHE A 27 -3.38 -2.09 -8.29
CA PHE A 27 -4.15 -1.89 -7.07
C PHE A 27 -3.35 -1.06 -6.08
N VAL A 28 -4.03 -0.25 -5.27
CA VAL A 28 -3.39 0.57 -4.26
C VAL A 28 -4.10 0.39 -2.93
N VAL A 29 -3.32 0.26 -1.87
CA VAL A 29 -3.85 0.39 -0.51
C VAL A 29 -3.89 1.86 -0.15
N ILE A 30 -5.10 2.33 0.13
CA ILE A 30 -5.41 3.64 0.70
C ILE A 30 -5.51 3.48 2.22
N VAL A 31 -4.84 4.36 2.94
CA VAL A 31 -4.91 4.45 4.40
C VAL A 31 -5.36 5.86 4.76
N ASP A 32 -6.49 5.97 5.45
CA ASP A 32 -7.12 7.24 5.85
C ASP A 32 -7.26 8.24 4.68
N GLY A 33 -7.63 7.73 3.50
CA GLY A 33 -7.80 8.55 2.29
C GLY A 33 -6.52 8.83 1.50
N HIS A 34 -5.35 8.37 1.95
CA HIS A 34 -4.08 8.55 1.27
C HIS A 34 -3.56 7.28 0.61
N PHE A 35 -3.10 7.39 -0.64
CA PHE A 35 -2.42 6.30 -1.35
C PHE A 35 -1.06 6.01 -0.71
N LYS A 36 -0.82 4.76 -0.31
CA LYS A 36 0.42 4.35 0.38
C LYS A 36 1.23 3.33 -0.39
N SER A 37 0.58 2.29 -0.92
CA SER A 37 1.30 1.14 -1.47
C SER A 37 0.59 0.57 -2.70
N GLU A 38 1.34 0.46 -3.79
CA GLU A 38 0.89 -0.11 -5.05
C GLU A 38 1.24 -1.60 -5.15
N PHE A 39 0.30 -2.38 -5.67
CA PHE A 39 0.34 -3.82 -5.85
C PHE A 39 -0.17 -4.19 -7.25
N ASP A 40 0.42 -5.22 -7.84
CA ASP A 40 -0.03 -5.69 -9.16
C ASP A 40 -1.32 -6.53 -9.10
N THR A 41 -1.59 -7.15 -7.94
CA THR A 41 -2.73 -8.07 -7.75
C THR A 41 -3.63 -7.66 -6.59
N ILE A 42 -4.93 -7.98 -6.72
CA ILE A 42 -5.93 -7.75 -5.65
C ILE A 42 -5.56 -8.52 -4.40
N ALA A 43 -5.18 -9.79 -4.54
CA ALA A 43 -4.87 -10.66 -3.41
C ALA A 43 -3.70 -10.11 -2.57
N ALA A 44 -2.67 -9.54 -3.21
CA ALA A 44 -1.57 -8.90 -2.50
C ALA A 44 -2.01 -7.62 -1.76
N ALA A 45 -2.84 -6.79 -2.41
CA ALA A 45 -3.41 -5.60 -1.79
C ALA A 45 -4.31 -5.96 -0.58
N GLU A 46 -5.15 -6.99 -0.71
CA GLU A 46 -6.01 -7.46 0.38
C GLU A 46 -5.23 -8.05 1.54
N LEU A 47 -4.23 -8.88 1.27
CA LEU A 47 -3.39 -9.46 2.32
C LEU A 47 -2.67 -8.37 3.11
N SER A 48 -2.11 -7.38 2.41
CA SER A 48 -1.41 -6.26 3.04
C SER A 48 -2.38 -5.36 3.83
N GLY A 49 -3.55 -5.07 3.28
CA GLY A 49 -4.60 -4.31 3.96
C GLY A 49 -5.12 -5.01 5.22
N ARG A 50 -5.35 -6.34 5.17
CA ARG A 50 -5.76 -7.13 6.35
C ARG A 50 -4.69 -7.12 7.43
N LYS A 51 -3.41 -7.29 7.07
CA LYS A 51 -2.29 -7.20 8.01
C LYS A 51 -2.22 -5.83 8.67
N LEU A 52 -2.39 -4.76 7.89
CA LEU A 52 -2.35 -3.39 8.40
C LEU A 52 -3.52 -3.11 9.34
N ARG A 53 -4.73 -3.57 9.01
CA ARG A 53 -5.92 -3.42 9.86
C ARG A 53 -5.79 -4.18 11.17
N ALA A 54 -5.21 -5.38 11.14
CA ALA A 54 -4.97 -6.18 12.33
C ALA A 54 -3.95 -5.51 13.27
N ALA A 55 -2.92 -4.86 12.72
CA ALA A 55 -1.94 -4.11 13.50
C ALA A 55 -2.50 -2.76 14.01
N TYR A 56 -3.36 -2.11 13.23
CA TYR A 56 -3.89 -0.79 13.50
C TYR A 56 -5.41 -0.74 13.25
N PRO A 57 -6.23 -1.21 14.21
CA PRO A 57 -7.68 -1.29 14.04
C PRO A 57 -8.38 0.08 13.93
N MET A 58 -7.66 1.16 14.22
CA MET A 58 -8.16 2.54 14.12
C MET A 58 -8.07 3.15 12.72
N LEU A 59 -7.32 2.54 11.79
CA LEU A 59 -7.10 3.08 10.45
C LEU A 59 -8.22 2.64 9.49
N GLN A 60 -8.68 3.57 8.65
CA GLN A 60 -9.55 3.23 7.53
C GLN A 60 -8.70 2.74 6.36
N ILE A 61 -8.88 1.47 6.01
CA ILE A 61 -8.12 0.84 4.93
C ILE A 61 -9.06 0.54 3.76
N GLU A 62 -8.71 1.07 2.60
CA GLU A 62 -9.43 0.85 1.35
C GLU A 62 -8.47 0.34 0.28
N ILE A 63 -9.00 -0.40 -0.68
CA ILE A 63 -8.26 -0.80 -1.88
C ILE A 63 -8.83 -0.05 -3.07
N TYR A 64 -7.96 0.70 -3.74
CA TYR A 64 -8.25 1.31 -5.02
C TYR A 64 -7.85 0.36 -6.14
N GLY A 65 -8.79 0.03 -7.02
CA GLY A 65 -8.49 -0.67 -8.27
C GLY A 65 -8.39 0.33 -9.42
N ALA A 66 -7.21 0.46 -10.02
CA ALA A 66 -6.98 1.40 -11.13
C ALA A 66 -7.83 1.05 -12.36
N ALA A 67 -7.99 -0.25 -12.66
CA ALA A 67 -8.76 -0.73 -13.82
C ALA A 67 -10.24 -0.32 -13.78
N LYS A 68 -10.86 -0.31 -12.60
CA LYS A 68 -12.26 0.06 -12.39
C LYS A 68 -12.44 1.48 -11.83
N LYS A 69 -11.33 2.14 -11.46
CA LYS A 69 -11.28 3.38 -10.69
C LYS A 69 -12.18 3.36 -9.44
N SER A 70 -12.36 2.18 -8.85
CA SER A 70 -13.27 1.94 -7.72
C SER A 70 -12.50 1.73 -6.43
N ARG A 71 -13.06 2.20 -5.31
CA ARG A 71 -12.54 1.97 -3.96
C ARG A 71 -13.38 0.90 -3.27
N ALA A 72 -12.72 -0.07 -2.64
CA ALA A 72 -13.36 -1.10 -1.84
C ALA A 72 -12.87 -0.98 -0.39
N LEU A 73 -13.80 -0.75 0.55
CA LEU A 73 -13.46 -0.70 1.97
C LEU A 73 -13.18 -2.11 2.47
N LEU A 74 -12.03 -2.29 3.12
CA LEU A 74 -11.68 -3.56 3.75
C LEU A 74 -12.27 -3.59 5.14
N SER A 75 -13.37 -4.34 5.30
CA SER A 75 -14.04 -4.60 6.58
C SER A 75 -13.41 -5.76 7.33
#